data_AF-A0A177WFG8-F1
#
_entry.id   AF-A0A177WFG8-F1
#
_cell.length_a   1.000
_cell.length_b   1.000
_cell.length_c   1.000
_cell.angle_alpha   90.00
_cell.angle_beta   90.00
_cell.angle_gamma   90.00
#
_symmetry.space_group_name_H-M   'P 1'
#
loop_
_entity.id
_entity.type
_entity.pdbx_description
1 polymer ?
#
loop_
_entity_poly.entity_id
_entity_poly.type
_entity_poly.pdbx_seq_one_letter_code
_entity_poly.pdbx_strand_id
1 'polypeptide(L)'
;MRAWATSYAGIPRGKIQGVRFPFLNYTANALSMIQKMGFTYDSSMSALDTDSVWPYTLDNGPVNDCSGQIDLCSTGFKAPGLWEVPLYGISGVDGAHLMDPYNDFNIANPVPVATIEADYKATFDRHYSGNRAPFGIYTHPVWIGPANPPAIPDGTGKLAMLQNVLNYVMSKPDTWMVTTSQLIAYSKNPVPASQLGAQPYMQCTPNPAPPTNICNGMSVAGADVCNLPNGTFSSCYGCPSAYPDLGNPSPSRTGSKCPVPDTCDTLWWDPVGCKCLCTVSACAWNDTSRSINLDPASLNNVVSGSGNGGATGTTGKSKNGAANVQSATLAVIVAVSIMILVSFVSI
;
A
#
# COMPACT_ATOMS: atom_id res chain seq x y z
N MET A 1 10.97 4.67 1.75
CA MET A 1 10.03 3.99 0.83
C MET A 1 9.34 4.92 -0.16
N ARG A 2 8.49 5.89 0.24
CA ARG A 2 7.79 6.79 -0.73
C ARG A 2 8.76 7.51 -1.69
N ALA A 3 9.91 7.97 -1.18
CA ALA A 3 10.98 8.59 -1.99
C ALA A 3 11.53 7.63 -3.05
N TRP A 4 11.95 6.44 -2.61
CA TRP A 4 12.44 5.39 -3.48
C TRP A 4 11.43 5.02 -4.59
N ALA A 5 10.17 4.78 -4.22
CA ALA A 5 9.12 4.42 -5.19
C ALA A 5 8.86 5.55 -6.21
N THR A 6 8.90 6.81 -5.76
CA THR A 6 8.77 7.96 -6.66
C THR A 6 9.95 8.06 -7.62
N SER A 7 11.17 7.87 -7.13
CA SER A 7 12.38 8.07 -7.93
C SER A 7 12.67 6.93 -8.92
N TYR A 8 12.38 5.68 -8.54
CA TYR A 8 12.84 4.50 -9.28
C TYR A 8 11.72 3.63 -9.84
N ALA A 9 10.54 3.61 -9.20
CA ALA A 9 9.35 3.01 -9.80
C ALA A 9 8.53 4.04 -10.59
N GLY A 10 8.84 5.33 -10.42
CA GLY A 10 8.15 6.43 -11.07
C GLY A 10 6.69 6.52 -10.68
N ILE A 11 6.32 6.18 -9.45
CA ILE A 11 4.93 6.32 -8.98
C ILE A 11 4.77 7.76 -8.43
N PRO A 12 3.79 8.55 -8.87
CA PRO A 12 3.59 9.90 -8.35
C PRO A 12 3.31 9.86 -6.84
N ARG A 13 3.84 10.83 -6.11
CA ARG A 13 3.83 10.86 -4.65
C ARG A 13 2.41 10.76 -4.09
N GLY A 14 1.48 11.51 -4.69
CA GLY A 14 0.05 11.54 -4.30
C GLY A 14 -0.71 10.24 -4.57
N LYS A 15 -0.16 9.33 -5.39
CA LYS A 15 -0.72 7.99 -5.60
C LYS A 15 -0.25 6.96 -4.56
N ILE A 16 0.77 7.27 -3.76
CA ILE A 16 1.24 6.43 -2.65
C ILE A 16 0.55 6.91 -1.36
N GLN A 17 -0.64 6.35 -1.10
CA GLN A 17 -1.56 6.88 -0.09
C GLN A 17 -1.57 6.13 1.24
N GLY A 18 -1.19 4.85 1.24
CA GLY A 18 -1.32 3.97 2.38
C GLY A 18 0.00 3.61 3.06
N VAL A 19 -0.11 3.25 4.34
CA VAL A 19 0.94 2.61 5.12
C VAL A 19 0.38 1.31 5.73
N ARG A 20 1.25 0.31 5.86
CA ARG A 20 1.06 -0.84 6.75
C ARG A 20 2.39 -1.07 7.47
N PHE A 21 2.36 -1.10 8.79
CA PHE A 21 3.58 -1.26 9.57
C PHE A 21 4.09 -2.70 9.52
N PRO A 22 5.42 -2.93 9.40
CA PRO A 22 6.00 -4.26 9.49
C PRO A 22 5.57 -4.97 10.78
N PHE A 23 5.24 -6.25 10.68
CA PHE A 23 4.72 -7.06 11.80
C PHE A 23 3.47 -6.48 12.47
N LEU A 24 2.76 -5.57 11.79
CA LEU A 24 1.62 -4.82 12.34
C LEU A 24 2.01 -4.04 13.60
N ASN A 25 3.29 -3.74 13.77
CA ASN A 25 3.81 -3.08 14.97
C ASN A 25 3.81 -1.56 14.79
N TYR A 26 2.69 -0.95 15.15
CA TYR A 26 2.48 0.49 15.09
C TYR A 26 2.52 1.13 16.48
N THR A 27 2.80 2.43 16.53
CA THR A 27 2.81 3.22 17.77
C THR A 27 2.13 4.56 17.54
N ALA A 28 1.69 5.24 18.61
CA ALA A 28 1.15 6.60 18.53
C ALA A 28 2.09 7.56 17.79
N ASN A 29 3.40 7.44 18.04
CA ASN A 29 4.42 8.26 17.39
C ASN A 29 4.53 7.95 15.88
N ALA A 30 4.48 6.67 15.51
CA ALA A 30 4.55 6.26 14.11
C ALA A 30 3.31 6.69 13.32
N LEU A 31 2.12 6.54 13.91
CA LEU A 31 0.85 7.02 13.34
C LEU A 31 0.85 8.55 13.18
N SER A 32 1.30 9.28 14.21
CA SER A 32 1.48 10.73 14.13
C SER A 32 2.45 11.12 13.02
N MET A 33 3.51 10.34 12.82
CA MET A 33 4.51 10.62 11.79
C MET A 33 3.91 10.48 10.39
N ILE A 34 3.18 9.40 10.09
CA ILE A 34 2.57 9.20 8.77
C ILE A 34 1.46 10.23 8.50
N GLN A 35 0.71 10.63 9.54
CA GLN A 35 -0.26 11.71 9.46
C GLN A 35 0.41 13.03 9.06
N LYS A 36 1.49 13.42 9.76
CA LYS A 36 2.29 14.59 9.39
C LYS A 36 2.85 14.45 7.98
N MET A 37 3.33 13.28 7.57
CA MET A 37 3.85 13.06 6.21
C MET A 37 2.77 13.14 5.11
N GLY A 38 1.49 13.28 5.47
CA GLY A 38 0.37 13.43 4.55
C GLY A 38 -0.07 12.11 3.91
N PHE A 39 0.16 10.98 4.57
CA PHE A 39 -0.48 9.72 4.17
C PHE A 39 -1.99 9.79 4.42
N THR A 40 -2.75 9.11 3.58
CA THR A 40 -4.22 9.12 3.66
C THR A 40 -4.72 8.12 4.69
N TYR A 41 -4.12 6.93 4.74
CA TYR A 41 -4.57 5.86 5.63
C TYR A 41 -3.43 4.99 6.16
N ASP A 42 -3.66 4.39 7.33
CA ASP A 42 -2.99 3.19 7.82
C ASP A 42 -3.90 1.96 7.65
N SER A 43 -3.30 0.78 7.61
CA SER A 43 -4.01 -0.51 7.62
C SER A 43 -3.21 -1.52 8.42
N SER A 44 -3.11 -1.26 9.72
CA SER A 44 -2.30 -2.06 10.65
C SER A 44 -3.07 -2.48 11.89
N MET A 45 -4.16 -1.79 12.26
CA MET A 45 -4.98 -2.15 13.42
C MET A 45 -5.83 -3.37 13.10
N SER A 46 -5.91 -4.34 14.00
CA SER A 46 -6.60 -5.59 13.73
C SER A 46 -8.12 -5.46 13.95
N ALA A 47 -8.92 -6.12 13.13
CA ALA A 47 -10.36 -6.26 13.36
C ALA A 47 -10.79 -7.72 13.14
N LEU A 48 -11.60 -8.23 14.05
CA LEU A 48 -12.09 -9.59 14.11
C LEU A 48 -13.58 -9.60 14.45
N ASP A 49 -14.37 -10.37 13.70
CA ASP A 49 -15.79 -10.63 13.95
C ASP A 49 -16.59 -9.42 14.48
N THR A 50 -16.72 -9.30 15.81
CA THR A 50 -17.55 -8.32 16.49
C THR A 50 -17.06 -6.88 16.42
N ASP A 51 -15.77 -6.63 16.15
CA ASP A 51 -15.22 -5.28 16.00
C ASP A 51 -14.84 -4.93 14.54
N SER A 52 -15.32 -5.73 13.58
CA SER A 52 -15.22 -5.44 12.15
C SER A 52 -16.10 -4.25 11.78
N VAL A 53 -15.51 -3.05 11.80
CA VAL A 53 -16.14 -1.78 11.43
C VAL A 53 -15.69 -1.31 10.05
N TRP A 54 -16.50 -0.46 9.41
CA TRP A 54 -16.06 0.24 8.19
C TRP A 54 -14.83 1.13 8.48
N PRO A 55 -14.01 1.46 7.46
CA PRO A 55 -12.90 2.38 7.63
C PRO A 55 -13.34 3.70 8.28
N TYR A 56 -12.51 4.23 9.16
CA TYR A 56 -12.83 5.39 9.97
C TYR A 56 -11.62 6.33 10.09
N THR A 57 -11.85 7.58 10.45
CA THR A 57 -10.77 8.54 10.74
C THR A 57 -10.35 8.46 12.20
N LEU A 58 -9.07 8.66 12.47
CA LEU A 58 -8.49 8.74 13.82
C LEU A 58 -8.70 10.11 14.50
N ASP A 59 -9.65 10.92 14.00
CA ASP A 59 -10.07 12.20 14.58
C ASP A 59 -10.49 12.06 16.05
N ASN A 60 -11.13 10.95 16.38
CA ASN A 60 -11.60 10.62 17.72
C ASN A 60 -10.83 9.45 18.35
N GLY A 61 -9.70 9.09 17.77
CA GLY A 61 -8.87 7.96 18.19
C GLY A 61 -9.30 6.62 17.60
N PRO A 62 -8.54 5.56 17.92
CA PRO A 62 -8.80 4.21 17.43
C PRO A 62 -10.00 3.56 18.14
N VAL A 63 -10.68 2.66 17.43
CA VAL A 63 -11.75 1.80 18.00
C VAL A 63 -11.36 0.33 18.03
N ASN A 64 -10.47 -0.10 17.14
CA ASN A 64 -9.87 -1.42 17.13
C ASN A 64 -8.68 -1.51 18.10
N ASP A 65 -8.37 -2.72 18.56
CA ASP A 65 -7.25 -3.04 19.50
C ASP A 65 -7.32 -2.38 20.90
N CYS A 66 -8.45 -1.77 21.27
CA CYS A 66 -8.65 -1.06 22.54
C CYS A 66 -8.70 -1.95 23.80
N SER A 67 -8.61 -3.27 23.67
CA SER A 67 -8.70 -4.24 24.77
C SER A 67 -7.35 -4.53 25.46
N GLY A 68 -6.38 -3.62 25.33
CA GLY A 68 -5.05 -3.74 25.93
C GLY A 68 -4.03 -4.47 25.06
N GLN A 69 -4.40 -4.86 23.82
CA GLN A 69 -3.44 -5.36 22.84
C GLN A 69 -2.48 -4.24 22.43
N ILE A 70 -3.01 -3.03 22.20
CA ILE A 70 -2.23 -1.82 21.93
C ILE A 70 -2.87 -0.65 22.68
N ASP A 71 -2.14 -0.08 23.65
CA ASP A 71 -2.66 0.95 24.55
C ASP A 71 -2.75 2.36 23.92
N LEU A 72 -3.43 2.48 22.79
CA LEU A 72 -3.71 3.78 22.14
C LEU A 72 -5.01 4.40 22.63
N CYS A 73 -6.00 3.58 22.95
CA CYS A 73 -7.34 4.08 23.27
C CYS A 73 -7.35 4.74 24.65
N SER A 74 -6.69 4.16 25.66
CA SER A 74 -6.64 4.74 27.01
C SER A 74 -5.77 6.00 27.09
N THR A 75 -4.81 6.15 26.17
CA THR A 75 -3.94 7.33 26.08
C THR A 75 -4.61 8.53 25.41
N GLY A 76 -5.84 8.36 24.89
CA GLY A 76 -6.57 9.42 24.20
C GLY A 76 -5.91 9.85 22.88
N PHE A 77 -5.16 8.95 22.25
CA PHE A 77 -4.47 9.21 20.99
C PHE A 77 -5.44 9.68 19.90
N LYS A 78 -5.04 10.72 19.16
CA LYS A 78 -5.80 11.25 18.01
C LYS A 78 -4.85 11.62 16.89
N ALA A 79 -5.23 11.33 15.65
CA ALA A 79 -4.53 11.73 14.44
C ALA A 79 -5.53 12.26 13.42
N PRO A 80 -6.01 13.52 13.57
CA PRO A 80 -7.05 14.04 12.70
C PRO A 80 -6.69 13.99 11.22
N GLY A 81 -7.64 13.55 10.40
CA GLY A 81 -7.55 13.37 8.96
C GLY A 81 -6.89 12.07 8.50
N LEU A 82 -6.20 11.34 9.37
CA LEU A 82 -5.64 10.02 9.05
C LEU A 82 -6.75 8.97 9.16
N TRP A 83 -6.95 8.18 8.10
CA TRP A 83 -7.87 7.05 8.11
C TRP A 83 -7.19 5.79 8.66
N GLU A 84 -7.94 4.97 9.38
CA GLU A 84 -7.63 3.56 9.61
C GLU A 84 -8.52 2.72 8.69
N VAL A 85 -7.90 1.80 7.96
CA VAL A 85 -8.59 0.71 7.27
C VAL A 85 -8.23 -0.57 8.03
N PRO A 86 -9.11 -1.03 8.93
CA PRO A 86 -8.81 -2.18 9.75
C PRO A 86 -8.33 -3.37 8.94
N LEU A 87 -7.40 -4.13 9.54
CA LEU A 87 -6.95 -5.40 9.03
C LEU A 87 -7.97 -6.46 9.44
N TYR A 88 -8.97 -6.66 8.59
CA TYR A 88 -10.06 -7.62 8.77
C TYR A 88 -9.54 -9.06 8.75
N GLY A 89 -9.25 -9.61 9.91
CA GLY A 89 -8.83 -10.99 10.07
C GLY A 89 -9.98 -11.97 9.79
N ILE A 90 -9.61 -13.22 9.55
CA ILE A 90 -10.58 -14.31 9.46
C ILE A 90 -10.65 -15.05 10.79
N SER A 91 -11.84 -15.50 11.17
CA SER A 91 -11.99 -16.36 12.35
C SER A 91 -12.44 -17.74 11.93
N GLY A 92 -11.68 -18.72 12.38
CA GLY A 92 -11.84 -20.13 12.13
C GLY A 92 -11.91 -20.98 13.41
N VAL A 93 -11.93 -22.29 13.22
CA VAL A 93 -12.06 -23.28 14.31
C VAL A 93 -10.86 -23.31 15.26
N ASP A 94 -9.70 -22.88 14.78
CA ASP A 94 -8.43 -22.83 15.50
C ASP A 94 -8.05 -21.42 15.97
N GLY A 95 -8.92 -20.43 15.73
CA GLY A 95 -8.78 -19.07 16.23
C GLY A 95 -8.93 -18.01 15.14
N ALA A 96 -8.46 -16.81 15.48
CA ALA A 96 -8.44 -15.69 14.56
C ALA A 96 -7.08 -15.59 13.86
N HIS A 97 -7.10 -15.22 12.58
CA HIS A 97 -5.94 -15.06 11.74
C HIS A 97 -5.91 -13.69 11.08
N LEU A 98 -4.82 -12.96 11.27
CA LEU A 98 -4.67 -11.61 10.72
C LEU A 98 -4.05 -11.61 9.32
N MET A 99 -3.00 -12.41 9.12
CA MET A 99 -2.33 -12.58 7.82
C MET A 99 -1.75 -13.99 7.73
N ASP A 100 -1.55 -14.49 6.51
CA ASP A 100 -0.97 -15.82 6.28
C ASP A 100 -1.64 -16.95 7.08
N PRO A 101 -2.99 -17.08 7.06
CA PRO A 101 -3.71 -17.98 7.98
C PRO A 101 -3.24 -19.44 7.95
N TYR A 102 -2.72 -19.89 6.81
CA TYR A 102 -2.16 -21.23 6.64
C TYR A 102 -0.83 -21.48 7.40
N ASN A 103 -0.16 -20.45 7.95
CA ASN A 103 1.16 -20.54 8.60
C ASN A 103 1.21 -19.90 9.99
N ASP A 104 0.10 -19.37 10.50
CA ASP A 104 0.06 -18.45 11.65
C ASP A 104 0.66 -19.06 12.94
N PHE A 105 0.43 -20.35 13.17
CA PHE A 105 0.84 -21.02 14.41
C PHE A 105 2.14 -21.83 14.28
N ASN A 106 2.35 -22.54 13.17
CA ASN A 106 3.54 -23.37 12.97
C ASN A 106 3.69 -23.77 11.49
N ILE A 107 4.81 -23.39 10.87
CA ILE A 107 5.13 -23.81 9.49
C ILE A 107 5.30 -25.34 9.34
N ALA A 108 5.71 -26.03 10.39
CA ALA A 108 5.90 -27.48 10.41
C ALA A 108 4.57 -28.24 10.62
N ASN A 109 3.56 -27.58 11.20
CA ASN A 109 2.23 -28.13 11.42
C ASN A 109 1.18 -27.11 10.95
N PRO A 110 1.11 -26.82 9.65
CA PRO A 110 0.20 -25.82 9.12
C PRO A 110 -1.25 -26.30 9.21
N VAL A 111 -2.16 -25.33 9.31
CA VAL A 111 -3.60 -25.59 9.26
C VAL A 111 -3.97 -26.18 7.89
N PRO A 112 -4.82 -27.22 7.83
CA PRO A 112 -5.24 -27.77 6.55
C PRO A 112 -5.88 -26.71 5.65
N VAL A 113 -5.47 -26.68 4.38
CA VAL A 113 -5.94 -25.68 3.40
C VAL A 113 -7.48 -25.69 3.26
N ALA A 114 -8.11 -26.86 3.36
CA ALA A 114 -9.56 -26.99 3.31
C ALA A 114 -10.27 -26.31 4.50
N THR A 115 -9.65 -26.34 5.69
CA THR A 115 -10.14 -25.65 6.88
C THR A 115 -10.07 -24.13 6.66
N ILE A 116 -8.90 -23.63 6.23
CA ILE A 116 -8.73 -22.20 5.93
C ILE A 116 -9.68 -21.72 4.83
N GLU A 117 -9.95 -22.54 3.80
CA GLU A 117 -10.95 -22.22 2.77
C GLU A 117 -12.34 -22.04 3.37
N ALA A 118 -12.74 -22.93 4.28
CA ALA A 118 -14.02 -22.85 4.97
C ALA A 118 -14.10 -21.60 5.86
N ASP A 119 -13.02 -21.27 6.58
CA ASP A 119 -12.96 -20.11 7.47
C ASP A 119 -13.02 -18.79 6.70
N TYR A 120 -12.35 -18.70 5.54
CA TYR A 120 -12.49 -17.56 4.62
C TYR A 120 -13.95 -17.38 4.17
N LYS A 121 -14.61 -18.46 3.72
CA LYS A 121 -16.00 -18.39 3.24
C LYS A 121 -16.96 -18.03 4.37
N ALA A 122 -16.80 -18.63 5.55
CA ALA A 122 -17.62 -18.34 6.71
C ALA A 122 -17.43 -16.89 7.19
N THR A 123 -16.19 -16.39 7.21
CA THR A 123 -15.91 -14.98 7.56
C THR A 123 -16.54 -14.05 6.53
N PHE A 124 -16.36 -14.31 5.24
CA PHE A 124 -17.01 -13.53 4.20
C PHE A 124 -18.54 -13.51 4.38
N ASP A 125 -19.17 -14.66 4.64
CA ASP A 125 -20.63 -14.74 4.83
C ASP A 125 -21.09 -13.94 6.07
N ARG A 126 -20.28 -13.86 7.13
CA ARG A 126 -20.55 -12.98 8.28
C ARG A 126 -20.52 -11.50 7.89
N HIS A 127 -19.51 -11.06 7.15
CA HIS A 127 -19.45 -9.68 6.65
C HIS A 127 -20.63 -9.39 5.69
N TYR A 128 -20.92 -10.31 4.78
CA TYR A 128 -21.94 -10.20 3.76
C TYR A 128 -23.37 -10.19 4.34
N SER A 129 -23.65 -10.96 5.39
CA SER A 129 -24.96 -10.97 6.06
C SER A 129 -25.09 -9.91 7.17
N GLY A 130 -23.97 -9.37 7.63
CA GLY A 130 -23.91 -8.36 8.70
C GLY A 130 -23.87 -6.93 8.19
N ASN A 131 -22.99 -6.13 8.79
CA ASN A 131 -22.85 -4.69 8.51
C ASN A 131 -22.13 -4.37 7.19
N ARG A 132 -21.78 -5.39 6.40
CA ARG A 132 -21.05 -5.25 5.12
C ARG A 132 -19.68 -4.58 5.24
N ALA A 133 -19.07 -4.56 6.44
CA ALA A 133 -17.70 -4.09 6.60
C ALA A 133 -16.78 -4.84 5.61
N PRO A 134 -15.73 -4.19 5.08
CA PRO A 134 -14.85 -4.82 4.10
C PRO A 134 -14.29 -6.16 4.56
N PHE A 135 -14.08 -7.07 3.60
CA PHE A 135 -13.47 -8.37 3.82
C PHE A 135 -12.05 -8.37 3.24
N GLY A 136 -11.09 -8.77 4.06
CA GLY A 136 -9.67 -8.76 3.72
C GLY A 136 -9.12 -10.15 3.38
N ILE A 137 -8.26 -10.20 2.37
CA ILE A 137 -7.39 -11.36 2.12
C ILE A 137 -5.96 -10.87 2.20
N TYR A 138 -5.25 -11.26 3.26
CA TYR A 138 -3.89 -10.81 3.54
C TYR A 138 -2.92 -11.99 3.53
N THR A 139 -1.97 -11.97 2.59
CA THR A 139 -1.02 -13.05 2.34
C THR A 139 0.31 -12.47 1.84
N HIS A 140 1.43 -13.13 2.14
CA HIS A 140 2.71 -12.85 1.49
C HIS A 140 2.93 -13.78 0.27
N PRO A 141 3.42 -13.23 -0.87
CA PRO A 141 3.64 -14.01 -2.09
C PRO A 141 4.50 -15.26 -1.92
N VAL A 142 5.47 -15.21 -0.98
CA VAL A 142 6.36 -16.34 -0.67
C VAL A 142 5.61 -17.61 -0.27
N TRP A 143 4.38 -17.49 0.25
CA TRP A 143 3.60 -18.62 0.74
C TRP A 143 2.63 -19.23 -0.25
N ILE A 144 2.38 -18.58 -1.39
CA ILE A 144 1.38 -18.99 -2.39
C ILE A 144 2.04 -19.28 -3.74
N GLY A 145 3.37 -19.28 -3.80
CA GLY A 145 4.15 -19.65 -4.97
C GLY A 145 4.68 -21.09 -4.91
N PRO A 146 5.35 -21.53 -5.99
CA PRO A 146 6.18 -22.74 -5.96
C PRO A 146 7.21 -22.66 -4.84
N ALA A 147 7.60 -23.81 -4.28
CA ALA A 147 8.62 -23.89 -3.23
C ALA A 147 9.92 -23.14 -3.61
N ASN A 148 10.15 -21.98 -2.98
CA ASN A 148 11.35 -21.15 -3.23
C ASN A 148 11.56 -20.10 -2.11
N PRO A 149 12.70 -20.07 -1.40
CA PRO A 149 13.81 -21.05 -1.42
C PRO A 149 13.38 -22.42 -0.87
N PRO A 150 14.21 -23.48 -0.95
CA PRO A 150 13.84 -24.85 -0.55
C PRO A 150 13.32 -25.01 0.90
N ALA A 151 13.61 -24.04 1.78
CA ALA A 151 13.12 -24.02 3.16
C ALA A 151 11.64 -23.59 3.27
N ILE A 152 11.05 -23.05 2.20
CA ILE A 152 9.65 -22.66 2.13
C ILE A 152 8.86 -23.78 1.45
N PRO A 153 7.85 -24.37 2.13
CA PRO A 153 7.00 -25.40 1.53
C PRO A 153 6.27 -24.90 0.28
N ASP A 154 5.95 -25.82 -0.62
CA ASP A 154 5.18 -25.50 -1.83
C ASP A 154 3.80 -24.91 -1.50
N GLY A 155 3.53 -23.74 -2.05
CA GLY A 155 2.31 -22.96 -1.81
C GLY A 155 1.25 -23.10 -2.90
N THR A 156 1.43 -23.95 -3.92
CA THR A 156 0.51 -24.01 -5.07
C THR A 156 -0.91 -24.41 -4.67
N GLY A 157 -1.06 -25.32 -3.70
CA GLY A 157 -2.36 -25.67 -3.12
C GLY A 157 -3.03 -24.50 -2.38
N LYS A 158 -2.25 -23.63 -1.74
CA LYS A 158 -2.74 -22.43 -1.06
C LYS A 158 -3.23 -21.39 -2.08
N LEU A 159 -2.52 -21.24 -3.21
CA LEU A 159 -2.97 -20.40 -4.32
C LEU A 159 -4.29 -20.89 -4.92
N ALA A 160 -4.42 -22.19 -5.17
CA ALA A 160 -5.65 -22.79 -5.69
C ALA A 160 -6.84 -22.55 -4.72
N MET A 161 -6.61 -22.68 -3.42
CA MET A 161 -7.62 -22.35 -2.41
C MET A 161 -8.01 -20.87 -2.44
N LEU A 162 -7.05 -19.94 -2.52
CA LEU A 162 -7.37 -18.51 -2.61
C LEU A 162 -8.18 -18.21 -3.88
N GLN A 163 -7.89 -18.87 -5.01
CA GLN A 163 -8.71 -18.79 -6.22
C GLN A 163 -10.14 -19.30 -5.99
N ASN A 164 -10.32 -20.40 -5.25
CA ASN A 164 -11.65 -20.91 -4.88
C ASN A 164 -12.41 -19.93 -3.99
N VAL A 165 -11.75 -19.33 -3.00
CA VAL A 165 -12.32 -18.27 -2.14
C VAL A 165 -12.75 -17.08 -3.01
N LEU A 166 -11.88 -16.60 -3.90
CA LEU A 166 -12.17 -15.50 -4.81
C LEU A 166 -13.35 -15.81 -5.74
N ASN A 167 -13.42 -17.01 -6.31
CA ASN A 167 -14.56 -17.43 -7.12
C ASN A 167 -15.86 -17.46 -6.30
N TYR A 168 -15.81 -17.93 -5.04
CA TYR A 168 -16.96 -17.94 -4.16
C TYR A 168 -17.45 -16.53 -3.83
N VAL A 169 -16.58 -15.65 -3.34
CA VAL A 169 -16.98 -14.28 -2.95
C VAL A 169 -17.49 -13.50 -4.16
N MET A 170 -16.83 -13.62 -5.32
CA MET A 170 -17.25 -12.94 -6.54
C MET A 170 -18.53 -13.53 -7.17
N SER A 171 -18.96 -14.73 -6.76
CA SER A 171 -20.25 -15.30 -7.17
C SER A 171 -21.45 -14.64 -6.48
N LYS A 172 -21.21 -13.90 -5.40
CA LYS A 172 -22.26 -13.27 -4.60
C LYS A 172 -22.62 -11.91 -5.19
N PRO A 173 -23.92 -11.60 -5.36
CA PRO A 173 -24.36 -10.30 -5.87
C PRO A 173 -23.75 -9.14 -5.08
N ASP A 174 -23.60 -7.99 -5.75
CA ASP A 174 -23.13 -6.76 -5.12
C ASP A 174 -21.76 -6.87 -4.42
N THR A 175 -20.89 -7.77 -4.87
CA THR A 175 -19.52 -7.94 -4.36
C THR A 175 -18.48 -7.35 -5.31
N TRP A 176 -17.61 -6.50 -4.78
CA TRP A 176 -16.61 -5.77 -5.57
C TRP A 176 -15.22 -5.96 -4.99
N MET A 177 -14.27 -6.36 -5.83
CA MET A 177 -12.86 -6.33 -5.50
C MET A 177 -12.31 -4.94 -5.82
N VAL A 178 -11.76 -4.27 -4.80
CA VAL A 178 -11.30 -2.88 -4.87
C VAL A 178 -9.92 -2.71 -4.24
N THR A 179 -9.23 -1.64 -4.62
CA THR A 179 -8.05 -1.17 -3.88
C THR A 179 -8.48 -0.51 -2.57
N THR A 180 -7.56 -0.39 -1.62
CA THR A 180 -7.82 0.38 -0.39
C THR A 180 -8.13 1.85 -0.68
N SER A 181 -7.53 2.45 -1.71
CA SER A 181 -7.83 3.83 -2.11
C SER A 181 -9.27 3.99 -2.65
N GLN A 182 -9.77 3.00 -3.39
CA GLN A 182 -11.17 2.95 -3.84
C GLN A 182 -12.13 2.77 -2.67
N LEU A 183 -11.79 1.91 -1.70
CA LEU A 183 -12.56 1.76 -0.48
C LEU A 183 -12.63 3.07 0.32
N ILE A 184 -11.51 3.78 0.51
CA ILE A 184 -11.50 5.10 1.16
C ILE A 184 -12.35 6.12 0.37
N ALA A 185 -12.26 6.13 -0.96
CA ALA A 185 -13.07 7.02 -1.79
C ALA A 185 -14.57 6.73 -1.64
N TYR A 186 -14.95 5.45 -1.58
CA TYR A 186 -16.31 5.03 -1.25
C TYR A 186 -16.72 5.46 0.15
N SER A 187 -15.89 5.22 1.19
CA SER A 187 -16.22 5.59 2.58
C SER A 187 -16.44 7.09 2.77
N LYS A 188 -15.82 7.93 1.92
CA LYS A 188 -16.04 9.39 1.92
C LYS A 188 -17.35 9.81 1.25
N ASN A 189 -17.85 9.04 0.29
CA ASN A 189 -19.07 9.35 -0.46
C ASN A 189 -19.76 8.04 -0.91
N PRO A 190 -20.44 7.34 0.02
CA PRO A 190 -21.01 6.03 -0.25
C PRO A 190 -22.19 6.14 -1.24
N VAL A 191 -22.29 5.17 -2.14
CA VAL A 191 -23.37 5.04 -3.12
C VAL A 191 -23.92 3.62 -3.11
N PRO A 192 -25.18 3.38 -3.54
CA PRO A 192 -25.69 2.03 -3.68
C PRO A 192 -24.86 1.19 -4.66
N ALA A 193 -24.88 -0.14 -4.49
CA ALA A 193 -24.14 -1.10 -5.34
C ALA A 193 -24.34 -0.84 -6.85
N SER A 194 -25.58 -0.53 -7.24
CA SER A 194 -25.98 -0.25 -8.62
C SER A 194 -25.33 0.99 -9.24
N GLN A 195 -24.81 1.91 -8.41
CA GLN A 195 -24.17 3.15 -8.85
C GLN A 195 -22.64 3.11 -8.75
N LEU A 196 -22.08 2.08 -8.11
CA LEU A 196 -20.65 2.00 -7.83
C LEU A 196 -19.82 1.95 -9.11
N GLY A 197 -20.24 1.13 -10.08
CA GLY A 197 -19.55 0.99 -11.37
C GLY A 197 -19.47 2.28 -12.19
N ALA A 198 -20.30 3.29 -11.89
CA ALA A 198 -20.27 4.61 -12.55
C ALA A 198 -19.40 5.64 -11.82
N GLN A 199 -18.90 5.32 -10.63
CA GLN A 199 -18.09 6.26 -9.85
C GLN A 199 -16.74 6.52 -10.53
N PRO A 200 -16.22 7.76 -10.51
CA PRO A 200 -14.95 8.09 -11.14
C PRO A 200 -13.77 7.25 -10.61
N TYR A 201 -13.77 6.91 -9.32
CA TYR A 201 -12.73 6.09 -8.69
C TYR A 201 -12.79 4.60 -9.07
N MET A 202 -13.88 4.14 -9.71
CA MET A 202 -14.05 2.76 -10.17
C MET A 202 -13.75 2.58 -11.66
N GLN A 203 -13.51 3.67 -12.40
CA GLN A 203 -13.23 3.58 -13.83
C GLN A 203 -11.80 3.05 -14.09
N CYS A 204 -11.67 1.99 -14.89
CA CYS A 204 -10.40 1.32 -15.16
C CYS A 204 -9.71 1.78 -16.44
N THR A 205 -10.41 2.45 -17.37
CA THR A 205 -9.86 2.86 -18.66
C THR A 205 -9.57 4.36 -18.64
N PRO A 206 -8.29 4.77 -18.54
CA PRO A 206 -7.94 6.16 -18.69
C PRO A 206 -8.38 6.66 -20.07
N ASN A 207 -8.96 7.85 -20.13
CA ASN A 207 -9.30 8.53 -21.36
C ASN A 207 -8.56 9.88 -21.41
N PRO A 208 -7.61 10.09 -22.35
CA PRO A 208 -7.20 9.20 -23.44
C PRO A 208 -6.42 7.96 -22.95
N ALA A 209 -6.45 6.89 -23.75
CA ALA A 209 -5.67 5.69 -23.46
C ALA A 209 -4.16 6.02 -23.41
N PRO A 210 -3.42 5.46 -22.44
CA PRO A 210 -1.98 5.69 -22.35
C PRO A 210 -1.22 5.00 -23.50
N PRO A 211 -0.11 5.57 -23.99
CA PRO A 211 0.73 4.93 -25.00
C PRO A 211 1.28 3.58 -24.52
N THR A 212 1.35 2.56 -25.38
CA THR A 212 1.77 1.20 -24.99
C THR A 212 3.28 0.99 -24.92
N ASN A 213 4.08 1.89 -25.50
CA ASN A 213 5.52 1.73 -25.67
C ASN A 213 6.36 2.59 -24.69
N ILE A 214 5.72 3.13 -23.66
CA ILE A 214 6.37 3.92 -22.61
C ILE A 214 6.21 3.23 -21.26
N CYS A 215 6.98 3.69 -20.27
CA CYS A 215 6.95 3.19 -18.90
C CYS A 215 5.65 3.55 -18.15
N ASN A 216 4.58 2.85 -18.47
CA ASN A 216 3.23 3.05 -17.92
C ASN A 216 2.77 1.88 -17.02
N GLY A 217 3.69 1.05 -16.55
CA GLY A 217 3.40 -0.13 -15.71
C GLY A 217 3.14 -1.43 -16.48
N MET A 218 3.09 -1.41 -17.82
CA MET A 218 3.14 -2.62 -18.63
C MET A 218 4.59 -3.08 -18.87
N SER A 219 4.78 -4.34 -19.30
CA SER A 219 6.10 -4.85 -19.67
C SER A 219 6.70 -3.95 -20.77
N VAL A 220 7.81 -3.31 -20.45
CA VAL A 220 8.47 -2.34 -21.33
C VAL A 220 9.84 -2.83 -21.74
N ALA A 221 10.08 -2.83 -23.04
CA ALA A 221 11.42 -2.93 -23.58
C ALA A 221 12.23 -1.68 -23.15
N GLY A 222 13.45 -1.88 -22.66
CA GLY A 222 14.37 -0.79 -22.33
C GLY A 222 14.32 -0.28 -20.90
N ALA A 223 13.70 -0.98 -19.94
CA ALA A 223 13.97 -0.72 -18.52
C ALA A 223 15.43 -1.02 -18.16
N ASP A 224 16.04 -0.18 -17.32
CA ASP A 224 17.39 -0.41 -16.82
C ASP A 224 17.37 -1.52 -15.78
N VAL A 225 18.34 -2.44 -15.84
CA VAL A 225 18.54 -3.46 -14.81
C VAL A 225 19.52 -2.91 -13.78
N CYS A 226 19.02 -2.64 -12.59
CA CYS A 226 19.78 -2.06 -11.49
C CYS A 226 20.32 -3.16 -10.59
N ASN A 227 21.59 -3.50 -10.77
CA ASN A 227 22.29 -4.49 -9.97
C ASN A 227 22.91 -3.83 -8.74
N LEU A 228 22.26 -3.97 -7.58
CA LEU A 228 22.77 -3.50 -6.30
C LEU A 228 23.29 -4.68 -5.45
N PRO A 229 24.16 -4.44 -4.46
CA PRO A 229 24.73 -5.51 -3.62
C PRO A 229 23.70 -6.42 -2.94
N ASN A 230 22.52 -5.87 -2.59
CA ASN A 230 21.47 -6.59 -1.86
C ASN A 230 20.29 -7.03 -2.74
N GLY A 231 20.40 -6.90 -4.06
CA GLY A 231 19.34 -7.32 -4.97
C GLY A 231 19.36 -6.61 -6.30
N THR A 232 18.64 -7.20 -7.25
CA THR A 232 18.44 -6.64 -8.59
C THR A 232 17.00 -6.20 -8.74
N PHE A 233 16.78 -5.04 -9.35
CA PHE A 233 15.45 -4.58 -9.75
C PHE A 233 15.51 -3.85 -11.09
N SER A 234 14.38 -3.73 -11.77
CA SER A 234 14.27 -2.98 -13.02
C SER A 234 13.70 -1.59 -12.76
N SER A 235 14.26 -0.58 -13.42
CA SER A 235 13.83 0.82 -13.34
C SER A 235 13.66 1.43 -14.71
N CYS A 236 12.57 2.15 -14.89
CA CYS A 236 12.32 2.97 -16.08
C CYS A 236 12.92 4.37 -16.01
N TYR A 237 13.55 4.71 -14.89
CA TYR A 237 13.85 6.09 -14.51
C TYR A 237 15.33 6.28 -14.19
N GLY A 238 16.18 5.34 -14.63
CA GLY A 238 17.59 5.25 -14.26
C GLY A 238 17.81 4.44 -12.98
N CYS A 239 19.05 3.98 -12.79
CA CYS A 239 19.45 3.25 -11.60
C CYS A 239 19.97 4.20 -10.51
N PRO A 240 19.87 3.84 -9.23
CA PRO A 240 20.48 4.62 -8.16
C PRO A 240 22.01 4.53 -8.25
N SER A 241 22.71 5.63 -7.95
CA SER A 241 24.17 5.68 -7.91
C SER A 241 24.78 5.00 -6.69
N ALA A 242 23.97 4.70 -5.68
CA ALA A 242 24.34 4.02 -4.45
C ALA A 242 23.14 3.20 -3.93
N TYR A 243 23.36 2.31 -2.99
CA TYR A 243 22.27 1.57 -2.36
C TYR A 243 21.31 2.52 -1.61
N PRO A 244 19.99 2.51 -1.90
CA PRO A 244 19.03 3.29 -1.13
C PRO A 244 18.85 2.74 0.29
N ASP A 245 18.96 3.61 1.29
CA ASP A 245 18.80 3.25 2.70
C ASP A 245 17.90 4.24 3.45
N LEU A 246 17.87 4.16 4.79
CA LEU A 246 17.06 5.06 5.61
C LEU A 246 17.58 6.51 5.63
N GLY A 247 18.90 6.71 5.50
CA GLY A 247 19.53 8.04 5.51
C GLY A 247 19.51 8.70 4.13
N ASN A 248 19.57 7.91 3.06
CA ASN A 248 19.44 8.35 1.68
C ASN A 248 18.52 7.40 0.89
N PRO A 249 17.20 7.55 1.01
CA PRO A 249 16.23 6.66 0.36
C PRO A 249 16.09 6.88 -1.15
N SER A 250 16.65 7.95 -1.69
CA SER A 250 16.66 8.27 -3.12
C SER A 250 17.99 8.89 -3.53
N PRO A 251 19.08 8.09 -3.62
CA PRO A 251 20.36 8.56 -4.13
C PRO A 251 20.25 9.19 -5.53
N SER A 252 21.31 9.84 -6.01
CA SER A 252 21.33 10.35 -7.38
C SER A 252 21.11 9.24 -8.39
N ARG A 253 20.41 9.54 -9.49
CA ARG A 253 20.16 8.56 -10.56
C ARG A 253 21.30 8.56 -11.58
N THR A 254 21.56 7.40 -12.16
CA THR A 254 22.48 7.20 -13.28
C THR A 254 21.69 7.08 -14.59
N GLY A 255 22.35 7.39 -15.71
CA GLY A 255 21.73 7.37 -17.04
C GLY A 255 21.03 8.67 -17.41
N SER A 256 20.38 8.67 -18.58
CA SER A 256 19.76 9.86 -19.18
C SER A 256 18.24 9.94 -18.99
N LYS A 257 17.61 8.95 -18.36
CA LYS A 257 16.15 8.89 -18.21
C LYS A 257 15.64 9.87 -17.15
N CYS A 258 14.60 10.61 -17.50
CA CYS A 258 14.01 11.62 -16.64
C CYS A 258 12.98 11.04 -15.65
N PRO A 259 12.94 11.55 -14.41
CA PRO A 259 11.95 11.12 -13.41
C PRO A 259 10.57 11.57 -13.85
N VAL A 260 9.53 10.93 -13.31
CA VAL A 260 8.17 11.48 -13.42
C VAL A 260 8.13 12.81 -12.65
N PRO A 261 7.79 13.94 -13.30
CA PRO A 261 7.65 15.23 -12.63
C PRO A 261 6.32 15.29 -11.87
N ASP A 262 6.17 16.26 -10.97
CA ASP A 262 4.90 16.46 -10.25
C ASP A 262 3.74 16.89 -11.18
N THR A 263 4.03 17.32 -12.41
CA THR A 263 3.07 17.83 -13.40
C THR A 263 2.66 16.80 -14.47
N CYS A 264 3.01 15.52 -14.29
CA CYS A 264 2.60 14.47 -15.21
C CYS A 264 2.33 13.16 -14.46
N ASP A 265 1.38 12.38 -14.95
CA ASP A 265 1.16 11.03 -14.49
C ASP A 265 2.12 10.07 -15.20
N THR A 266 2.56 9.04 -14.49
CA THR A 266 3.34 7.92 -15.03
C THR A 266 2.71 7.27 -16.24
N LEU A 267 1.38 7.20 -16.28
CA LEU A 267 0.64 6.62 -17.40
C LEU A 267 0.94 7.31 -18.73
N TRP A 268 1.30 8.61 -18.71
CA TRP A 268 1.59 9.39 -19.92
C TRP A 268 3.00 9.99 -19.92
N TRP A 269 3.91 9.54 -19.05
CA TRP A 269 5.27 10.08 -19.01
C TRP A 269 6.23 9.30 -19.90
N ASP A 270 6.92 10.00 -20.80
CA ASP A 270 8.03 9.45 -21.59
C ASP A 270 9.37 9.77 -20.89
N PRO A 271 10.01 8.77 -20.22
CA PRO A 271 11.25 8.99 -19.49
C PRO A 271 12.46 9.17 -20.41
N VAL A 272 12.40 8.77 -21.69
CA VAL A 272 13.49 8.94 -22.65
C VAL A 272 13.44 10.32 -23.29
N GLY A 273 12.25 10.74 -23.70
CA GLY A 273 12.00 12.07 -24.27
C GLY A 273 11.82 13.18 -23.23
N CYS A 274 11.77 12.84 -21.94
CA CYS A 274 11.56 13.76 -20.83
C CYS A 274 10.32 14.66 -21.02
N LYS A 275 9.21 14.07 -21.48
CA LYS A 275 8.00 14.81 -21.85
C LYS A 275 6.73 14.12 -21.37
N CYS A 276 5.76 14.94 -20.98
CA CYS A 276 4.40 14.47 -20.73
C CYS A 276 3.66 14.33 -22.06
N LEU A 277 3.08 13.16 -22.30
CA LEU A 277 2.33 12.83 -23.52
C LEU A 277 0.84 13.11 -23.38
N CYS A 278 0.37 13.45 -22.17
CA CYS A 278 -0.97 13.95 -21.96
C CYS A 278 -1.11 15.36 -22.55
N THR A 279 -2.03 15.52 -23.51
CA THR A 279 -2.26 16.79 -24.22
C THR A 279 -3.67 17.36 -24.00
N VAL A 280 -4.48 16.70 -23.16
CA VAL A 280 -5.87 17.10 -22.86
C VAL A 280 -6.11 17.17 -21.36
N SER A 281 -7.08 17.97 -20.94
CA SER A 281 -7.39 18.16 -19.51
C SER A 281 -7.80 16.87 -18.79
N ALA A 282 -8.37 15.90 -19.49
CA ALA A 282 -8.86 14.64 -18.90
C ALA A 282 -7.74 13.76 -18.30
N CYS A 283 -6.51 13.86 -18.79
CA CYS A 283 -5.34 13.15 -18.26
C CYS A 283 -4.35 14.07 -17.52
N ALA A 284 -4.69 15.36 -17.38
CA ALA A 284 -3.80 16.32 -16.74
C ALA A 284 -3.61 15.95 -15.27
N TRP A 285 -2.37 15.99 -14.81
CA TRP A 285 -2.00 15.62 -13.46
C TRP A 285 -1.18 16.73 -12.82
N ASN A 286 -1.46 17.01 -11.55
CA ASN A 286 -0.64 17.85 -10.72
C ASN A 286 -0.61 17.25 -9.31
N ASP A 287 0.58 16.85 -8.87
CA ASP A 287 0.77 16.23 -7.57
C ASP A 287 0.72 17.28 -6.47
N THR A 288 -0.42 17.36 -5.79
CA THR A 288 -0.63 18.27 -4.66
C THR A 288 -0.25 17.63 -3.32
N SER A 289 0.35 16.44 -3.32
CA SER A 289 0.77 15.79 -2.08
C SER A 289 1.96 16.49 -1.45
N ARG A 290 2.11 16.31 -0.13
CA ARG A 290 3.23 16.85 0.62
C ARG A 290 4.57 16.38 0.01
N SER A 291 5.46 17.34 -0.27
CA SER A 291 6.81 17.06 -0.74
C SER A 291 7.57 16.16 0.23
N ILE A 292 8.49 15.38 -0.32
CA ILE A 292 9.32 14.49 0.48
C ILE A 292 10.43 15.32 1.11
N ASN A 293 10.40 15.42 2.43
CA ASN A 293 11.47 16.03 3.20
C ASN A 293 11.92 15.03 4.28
N LEU A 294 13.22 14.74 4.29
CA LEU A 294 13.84 13.79 5.21
C LEU A 294 14.21 14.43 6.54
N ASP A 295 14.16 15.76 6.65
CA ASP A 295 14.28 16.48 7.91
C ASP A 295 12.95 16.39 8.69
N PRO A 296 12.90 15.71 9.85
CA PRO A 296 11.70 15.61 10.66
C PRO A 296 11.19 16.99 11.15
N ALA A 297 12.06 17.99 11.29
CA ALA A 297 11.66 19.33 11.72
C ALA A 297 10.74 20.00 10.68
N SER A 298 10.92 19.68 9.40
CA SER A 298 10.08 20.17 8.32
C SER A 298 8.63 19.70 8.43
N LEU A 299 8.38 18.59 9.14
CA LEU A 299 7.06 17.96 9.23
C LEU A 299 6.06 18.75 10.08
N ASN A 300 6.56 19.63 10.96
CA ASN A 300 5.73 20.47 11.83
C ASN A 300 5.23 21.75 11.15
N ASN A 301 5.80 22.12 10.00
CA ASN A 301 5.33 23.25 9.22
C ASN A 301 4.23 22.77 8.27
N VAL A 302 2.98 23.19 8.53
CA VAL A 302 1.88 23.02 7.59
C VAL A 302 2.17 23.94 6.41
N VAL A 303 2.57 23.39 5.27
CA VAL A 303 2.71 24.18 4.03
C VAL A 303 1.30 24.47 3.53
N SER A 304 0.76 25.62 3.93
CA SER A 304 -0.36 26.26 3.26
C SER A 304 0.14 26.89 1.96
N GLY A 305 -0.27 26.32 0.83
CA GLY A 305 -0.30 27.05 -0.44
C GLY A 305 0.88 26.83 -1.40
N SER A 306 0.49 26.73 -2.67
CA SER A 306 1.28 26.74 -3.89
C SER A 306 2.45 27.72 -3.85
N GLY A 307 3.66 27.21 -4.08
CA GLY A 307 4.87 28.02 -4.20
C GLY A 307 5.82 27.38 -5.21
N ASN A 308 5.78 27.90 -6.43
CA ASN A 308 6.72 27.61 -7.51
C ASN A 308 8.14 27.96 -7.04
N GLY A 309 8.94 26.97 -6.67
CA GLY A 309 10.28 27.17 -6.12
C GLY A 309 11.25 26.14 -6.70
N GLY A 310 11.91 26.49 -7.79
CA GLY A 310 13.04 25.73 -8.31
C GLY A 310 14.13 25.65 -7.25
N ALA A 311 14.38 24.45 -6.73
CA ALA A 311 15.45 24.21 -5.79
C ALA A 311 16.78 24.11 -6.56
N THR A 312 17.46 25.24 -6.71
CA THR A 312 18.91 25.27 -6.96
C THR A 312 19.61 24.64 -5.76
N GLY A 313 20.31 23.53 -6.00
CA GLY A 313 21.09 22.83 -4.98
C GLY A 313 22.27 23.67 -4.51
N THR A 314 22.21 24.15 -3.27
CA THR A 314 23.40 24.67 -2.55
C THR A 314 24.02 23.56 -1.72
N THR A 315 25.29 23.30 -2.02
CA THR A 315 26.22 22.38 -1.35
C THR A 315 26.53 22.85 0.07
N GLY A 316 25.90 22.22 1.07
CA GLY A 316 26.25 22.38 2.48
C GLY A 316 27.07 21.18 2.98
N LYS A 317 28.37 21.37 3.19
CA LYS A 317 29.24 20.40 3.90
C LYS A 317 28.78 20.27 5.35
N SER A 318 28.41 19.07 5.80
CA SER A 318 28.26 18.77 7.22
C SER A 318 29.34 17.79 7.67
N LYS A 319 29.89 18.08 8.85
CA LYS A 319 31.08 17.46 9.45
C LYS A 319 30.72 16.13 10.13
N ASN A 320 31.70 15.22 10.09
CA ASN A 320 31.67 13.90 10.68
C ASN A 320 31.41 13.92 12.20
N GLY A 321 30.43 13.13 12.64
CA GLY A 321 30.28 12.66 14.02
C GLY A 321 29.93 11.18 13.97
N ALA A 322 30.93 10.33 14.16
CA ALA A 322 30.78 8.88 14.15
C ALA A 322 30.11 8.40 15.44
N ALA A 323 29.00 7.68 15.33
CA ALA A 323 28.47 6.81 16.38
C ALA A 323 28.24 5.43 15.76
N ASN A 324 28.98 4.44 16.28
CA ASN A 324 28.88 3.04 15.90
C ASN A 324 27.48 2.50 16.21
N VAL A 325 26.78 2.00 15.20
CA VAL A 325 25.60 1.15 15.37
C VAL A 325 25.88 -0.18 14.68
N GLN A 326 25.84 -1.25 15.45
CA GLN A 326 26.12 -2.62 15.01
C GLN A 326 25.11 -3.07 13.95
N SER A 327 25.65 -3.63 12.88
CA SER A 327 24.92 -4.16 11.73
C SER A 327 24.12 -5.40 12.12
N ALA A 328 22.79 -5.32 12.06
CA ALA A 328 21.91 -6.49 11.97
C ALA A 328 21.42 -6.59 10.52
N THR A 329 21.81 -7.65 9.83
CA THR A 329 21.37 -8.00 8.48
C THR A 329 19.89 -8.41 8.51
N LEU A 330 18.99 -7.52 8.09
CA LEU A 330 17.62 -7.88 7.73
C LEU A 330 17.47 -7.96 6.21
N ALA A 331 17.06 -9.13 5.74
CA ALA A 331 16.64 -9.35 4.36
C ALA A 331 15.34 -8.57 4.10
N VAL A 332 15.37 -7.68 3.11
CA VAL A 332 14.21 -6.90 2.68
C VAL A 332 13.40 -7.73 1.69
N ILE A 333 12.23 -8.21 2.12
CA ILE A 333 11.22 -8.80 1.23
C ILE A 333 10.30 -7.67 0.77
N VAL A 334 10.23 -7.46 -0.55
CA VAL A 334 9.32 -6.50 -1.18
C VAL A 334 7.92 -7.12 -1.19
N ALA A 335 7.01 -6.56 -0.40
CA ALA A 335 5.60 -6.91 -0.37
C ALA A 335 4.78 -5.87 -1.13
N VAL A 336 4.11 -6.27 -2.21
CA VAL A 336 2.97 -5.52 -2.78
C VAL A 336 1.96 -6.51 -3.34
N SER A 337 0.81 -6.63 -2.67
CA SER A 337 -0.51 -6.88 -3.25
C SER A 337 -1.53 -6.76 -2.11
N ILE A 338 -2.39 -5.74 -2.16
CA ILE A 338 -3.54 -5.59 -1.26
C ILE A 338 -4.78 -5.55 -2.16
N MET A 339 -5.66 -6.53 -2.00
CA MET A 339 -7.01 -6.51 -2.54
C MET A 339 -7.97 -6.52 -1.36
N ILE A 340 -8.95 -5.63 -1.37
CA ILE A 340 -10.03 -5.60 -0.37
C ILE A 340 -11.33 -5.84 -1.12
N LEU A 341 -12.18 -6.73 -0.60
CA LEU A 341 -13.50 -7.00 -1.17
C LEU A 341 -14.55 -6.26 -0.33
N VAL A 342 -15.44 -5.53 -0.98
CA VAL A 342 -16.51 -4.78 -0.32
C VAL A 342 -17.83 -5.15 -0.99
N SER A 343 -18.87 -5.35 -0.18
CA SER A 343 -20.21 -5.61 -0.69
C SER A 343 -21.17 -4.51 -0.26
N PHE A 344 -22.04 -4.03 -1.16
CA PHE A 344 -22.90 -2.87 -0.89
C PHE A 344 -24.38 -3.27 -0.82
N VAL A 345 -25.16 -2.53 -0.02
CA VAL A 345 -26.61 -2.77 0.14
C VAL A 345 -27.37 -2.14 -1.02
N SER A 346 -28.31 -2.89 -1.59
CA SER A 346 -29.36 -2.37 -2.47
C SER A 346 -30.44 -1.71 -1.59
N ILE A 347 -30.60 -0.39 -1.70
CA ILE A 347 -31.79 0.32 -1.17
C ILE A 347 -32.88 0.26 -2.23
#